data_AF-X6CL07-F1
#
_entry.id   AF-X6CL07-F1
#
_cell.length_a   1.000
_cell.length_b   1.000
_cell.length_c   1.000
_cell.angle_alpha   90.00
_cell.angle_beta   90.00
_cell.angle_gamma   90.00
#
_symmetry.space_group_name_H-M   'P 1'
#
loop_
_entity.id
_entity.type
_entity.pdbx_description
1 polymer ?
#
loop_
_entity_poly.entity_id
_entity_poly.type
_entity_poly.pdbx_seq_one_letter_code
_entity_poly.pdbx_strand_id
1 'polypeptide(L)' 'MDAYLLDENWNALVNRLAGPFDAKGQGWTRRDEVVAALMDAGVWPLCIKPNDGSLESD' A
#
# COMPACT_ATOMS: atom_id res chain seq x y z
N MET A 1 -7.94 15.01 -11.80
CA MET A 1 -6.82 14.10 -12.10
C MET A 1 -6.69 13.23 -10.87
N ASP A 2 -7.17 11.99 -10.96
CA ASP A 2 -7.18 11.10 -9.79
C ASP A 2 -5.73 10.74 -9.47
N ALA A 3 -5.30 11.09 -8.26
CA ALA A 3 -3.94 10.85 -7.78
C ALA A 3 -3.87 9.42 -7.24
N TYR A 4 -3.64 8.49 -8.16
CA TYR A 4 -3.41 7.10 -7.81
C TYR A 4 -2.05 6.94 -7.11
N LEU A 5 -1.96 6.14 -6.03
CA LEU A 5 -0.66 5.73 -5.49
C LEU A 5 0.02 4.80 -6.53
N LEU A 6 1.33 4.61 -6.44
CA LEU A 6 2.08 3.58 -7.17
C LEU A 6 2.55 2.54 -6.14
N ASP A 7 2.93 1.33 -6.56
CA ASP A 7 3.41 0.28 -5.63
C ASP A 7 4.53 0.77 -4.71
N GLU A 8 5.46 1.58 -5.23
CA GLU A 8 6.54 2.18 -4.46
C GLU A 8 6.01 3.16 -3.41
N ASN A 9 5.06 4.03 -3.79
CA ASN A 9 4.45 5.02 -2.90
C ASN A 9 3.56 4.37 -1.84
N TRP A 10 2.85 3.29 -2.20
CA TRP A 10 2.09 2.46 -1.28
C TRP A 10 2.99 1.80 -0.25
N ASN A 11 4.08 1.16 -0.69
CA ASN A 11 5.04 0.54 0.20
C ASN A 11 5.70 1.56 1.13
N ALA A 12 6.02 2.76 0.62
CA ALA A 12 6.55 3.85 1.42
C ALA A 12 5.55 4.34 2.49
N LEU A 13 4.26 4.50 2.13
CA LEU A 13 3.20 4.86 3.06
C LEU A 13 3.04 3.82 4.16
N VAL A 14 2.89 2.55 3.78
CA VAL A 14 2.72 1.44 4.72
C VAL A 14 3.93 1.33 5.65
N ASN A 15 5.16 1.45 5.14
CA ASN A 15 6.37 1.43 5.98
C ASN A 15 6.42 2.61 6.95
N ARG A 16 6.00 3.80 6.52
CA ARG A 16 5.94 4.97 7.40
C ARG A 16 4.93 4.80 8.54
N LEU A 17 3.79 4.16 8.26
CA LEU A 17 2.75 3.90 9.25
C LEU A 17 3.09 2.73 10.18
N ALA A 18 3.71 1.68 9.64
CA ALA A 18 4.09 0.48 10.39
C ALA A 18 5.30 0.74 11.31
N GLY A 19 6.13 1.74 10.98
CA GLY A 19 7.33 2.06 11.75
C GLY A 19 8.52 1.17 11.35
N PRO A 20 9.59 1.15 12.17
CA PRO A 20 10.81 0.41 11.86
C PRO A 20 10.53 -1.10 11.76
N PHE A 21 11.20 -1.76 10.81
CA PHE A 21 11.10 -3.20 10.63
C PHE A 21 11.66 -3.93 11.86
N ASP A 22 10.82 -4.77 12.48
CA ASP A 22 11.24 -5.68 13.55
C ASP A 22 11.58 -7.06 12.96
N ALA A 23 12.87 -7.34 12.82
CA ALA A 23 13.38 -8.60 12.29
C ALA A 23 13.08 -9.82 13.21
N LYS A 24 12.66 -9.59 14.45
CA LYS A 24 12.25 -10.64 15.39
C LYS A 24 10.73 -10.87 15.39
N GLY A 25 9.97 -10.03 14.68
CA GLY A 25 8.54 -10.22 14.49
C GLY A 25 8.28 -11.54 13.79
N GLN A 26 7.63 -12.47 14.48
CA GLN A 26 7.16 -13.73 13.90
C GLN A 26 5.64 -13.71 13.83
N GLY A 27 5.08 -14.20 12.73
CA GLY A 27 3.63 -14.22 12.52
C GLY A 27 3.08 -12.88 12.03
N TRP A 28 1.91 -12.50 12.52
CA TRP A 28 1.21 -11.28 12.11
C TRP A 28 1.99 -10.04 12.58
N THR A 29 2.52 -9.27 11.63
CA THR A 29 3.39 -8.13 11.92
C THR A 29 2.60 -6.84 12.04
N ARG A 30 3.22 -5.80 12.63
CA ARG A 30 2.65 -4.45 12.64
C ARG A 30 2.34 -3.92 11.24
N ARG A 31 3.12 -4.34 10.24
CA ARG A 31 2.87 -4.01 8.83
C ARG A 31 1.56 -4.65 8.35
N ASP A 32 1.30 -5.90 8.70
CA ASP A 32 0.06 -6.61 8.35
C ASP A 32 -1.16 -5.96 9.01
N GLU A 33 -1.05 -5.53 10.28
CA GLU A 33 -2.11 -4.76 10.96
C GLU A 33 -2.46 -3.47 10.22
N VAL A 34 -1.44 -2.72 9.77
CA VAL A 34 -1.63 -1.48 9.01
C VAL A 34 -2.30 -1.75 7.67
N VAL A 35 -1.85 -2.78 6.94
CA VAL A 35 -2.47 -3.16 5.66
C VAL A 35 -3.92 -3.55 5.86
N ALA A 36 -4.24 -4.39 6.86
CA ALA A 36 -5.62 -4.78 7.16
C ALA A 36 -6.50 -3.58 7.50
N ALA A 37 -6.01 -2.66 8.36
CA ALA A 37 -6.75 -1.45 8.72
C ALA A 37 -7.03 -0.52 7.53
N LEU A 38 -6.08 -0.40 6.59
CA LEU A 38 -6.28 0.36 5.37
C LEU A 38 -7.32 -0.30 4.45
N MET A 39 -7.30 -1.64 4.35
CA MET A 39 -8.30 -2.39 3.59
C MET A 39 -9.72 -2.24 4.17
N ASP A 40 -9.86 -2.32 5.50
CA ASP A 40 -11.15 -2.11 6.18
C ASP A 40 -11.69 -0.69 5.99
N ALA A 41 -10.80 0.29 5.86
CA ALA A 41 -11.16 1.68 5.54
C ALA A 41 -11.44 1.92 4.04
N GLY A 42 -11.38 0.88 3.20
CA GLY A 42 -11.58 0.99 1.75
C GLY A 42 -10.39 1.62 1.00
N VAL A 43 -9.23 1.75 1.64
CA VAL A 43 -8.00 2.29 1.03
C VAL A 43 -7.22 1.12 0.45
N TRP A 44 -7.44 0.84 -0.84
CA TRP A 44 -6.86 -0.29 -1.54
C TRP A 44 -5.71 0.09 -2.47
N PRO A 45 -4.71 -0.80 -2.63
CA PRO A 45 -3.71 -0.65 -3.69
C PRO A 45 -4.28 -0.89 -5.10
N LEU A 46 -5.61 -1.06 -5.29
CA LEU A 46 -6.26 -1.01 -6.60
C LEU A 46 -6.72 0.41 -6.96
N CYS A 47 -6.68 1.35 -6.00
CA CYS A 47 -6.73 2.79 -6.27
C CYS A 47 -5.34 3.30 -6.71
N ILE A 48 -4.56 2.45 -7.38
CA ILE A 48 -3.18 2.64 -7.83
C ILE A 48 -3.16 2.37 -9.33
N LYS A 49 -2.63 3.31 -10.11
CA LYS A 49 -2.53 3.17 -11.56
C LYS A 49 -1.31 2.27 -11.82
N PRO A 50 -1.41 1.27 -12.71
CA PRO A 50 -0.24 0.50 -13.11
C PRO A 50 0.84 1.44 -13.66
N ASN A 51 2.10 1.16 -13.32
CA ASN A 51 3.25 2.04 -13.60
C ASN A 51 3.65 2.06 -15.09
N ASP A 52 2.89 1.38 -15.96
CA ASP A 52 3.22 1.14 -17.36
C ASP A 52 2.45 2.02 -18.36
N GLY A 53 1.74 3.05 -17.89
CA GLY A 53 1.06 4.00 -18.77
C GLY A 53 -0.07 3.39 -19.62
N SER A 54 -0.47 2.14 -19.39
CA SER A 54 -1.53 1.47 -20.14
C SER A 54 -2.94 1.89 -19.69
N LEU A 55 -3.26 3.18 -19.87
CA LEU A 55 -4.65 3.63 -19.91
C LEU A 55 -4.85 4.52 -21.15
N GLU A 56 -4.75 3.90 -22.31
CA GLU A 56 -5.54 4.20 -23.50
C GLU A 56 -5.93 2.83 -24.05
N SER A 57 -7.15 2.33 -23.85
CA SER A 57 -8.26 2.57 -24.77
C SER A 57 -9.56 2.06 -24.13
N ASP A 58 -10.51 2.96 -23.89
CA ASP A 58 -11.83 3.05 -24.56
C ASP A 58 -12.71 4.11 -23.86
#